data_AF-A0A9E1AXH0-F1
#
_entry.id   AF-A0A9E1AXH0-F1
#
_cell.length_a   1.000
_cell.length_b   1.000
_cell.length_c   1.000
_cell.angle_alpha   90.00
_cell.angle_beta   90.00
_cell.angle_gamma   90.00
#
_symmetry.space_group_name_H-M   'P 1'
#
loop_
_entity.id
_entity.type
_entity.pdbx_description
1 polymer ?
#
loop_
_entity_poly.entity_id
_entity_poly.type
_entity_poly.pdbx_seq_one_letter_code
_entity_poly.pdbx_strand_id
1 'polypeptide(L)' 'EDRKKCTVCGAFFASTSNSVKYCPDCRKRITRRQAAERMRKRRALVTR' A
#
# COMPACT_ATOMS: atom_id res chain seq x y z
N GLU A 1 2.08 -0.50 23.59
CA GLU A 1 1.45 0.31 22.52
C GLU A 1 2.42 0.38 21.35
N ASP A 2 2.31 -0.54 20.39
CA ASP A 2 3.26 -0.67 19.29
C ASP A 2 3.00 0.39 18.22
N ARG A 3 3.50 1.60 18.48
CA ARG A 3 3.51 2.70 17.53
C ARG A 3 4.62 2.48 16.51
N LYS A 4 4.24 2.24 15.26
CA LYS A 4 5.17 2.08 14.14
C LYS A 4 5.28 3.33 13.31
N LYS A 5 6.45 3.50 12.70
CA LYS A 5 6.70 4.58 11.75
C LYS A 5 6.38 4.12 10.33
N CYS A 6 5.55 4.87 9.61
CA CYS A 6 5.31 4.63 8.20
C CYS A 6 6.56 4.95 7.39
N THR A 7 6.98 4.04 6.51
CA THR A 7 8.16 4.26 5.66
C THR A 7 7.95 5.27 4.52
N VAL A 8 6.71 5.68 4.26
CA VAL A 8 6.37 6.60 3.16
C VAL A 8 6.25 8.03 3.65
N CYS A 9 5.48 8.25 4.72
CA CYS A 9 5.22 9.60 5.25
C CYS A 9 5.89 9.85 6.60
N GLY A 10 6.55 8.85 7.21
CA GLY A 10 7.16 9.00 8.52
C GLY A 10 6.18 9.09 9.70
N ALA A 11 4.87 9.05 9.45
CA ALA A 11 3.85 9.16 10.49
C ALA A 11 3.87 7.95 11.43
N PHE A 12 3.71 8.21 12.72
CA PHE A 12 3.50 7.15 13.70
C PHE A 12 2.05 6.67 13.65
N PHE A 13 1.84 5.37 13.58
CA PHE A 13 0.51 4.77 13.58
C PHE A 13 0.49 3.57 14.53
N ALA A 14 -0.66 3.36 15.17
CA ALA A 14 -0.89 2.15 15.95
C ALA A 14 -1.06 0.99 14.98
N SER A 15 -0.23 -0.05 15.14
CA SER A 15 -0.33 -1.26 14.35
C SER A 15 -0.57 -2.46 15.26
N THR A 16 -1.60 -3.25 14.98
CA THR A 16 -1.88 -4.51 15.67
C THR A 16 -0.95 -5.65 15.24
N SER A 17 -0.07 -5.44 14.24
CA SER A 17 0.78 -6.49 13.68
C SER A 17 2.17 -6.00 13.29
N ASN A 18 3.17 -6.81 13.61
CA ASN A 18 4.59 -6.54 13.32
C ASN A 18 4.97 -6.56 11.83
N SER A 19 4.09 -7.03 10.94
CA SER A 19 4.32 -7.04 9.48
C SER A 19 3.97 -5.73 8.76
N VAL A 20 3.18 -4.84 9.37
CA VAL A 20 2.70 -3.63 8.69
C VAL A 20 3.79 -2.56 8.66
N LYS A 21 4.13 -2.07 7.45
CA LYS A 21 5.17 -1.05 7.19
C LYS A 21 4.61 0.34 6.87
N TYR A 22 3.34 0.41 6.49
CA TYR A 22 2.69 1.62 6.01
C TYR A 22 1.52 2.00 6.92
N CYS A 23 1.33 3.31 7.17
CA CYS A 23 0.12 3.80 7.81
C CYS A 23 -1.11 3.47 6.96
N PRO A 24 -2.33 3.43 7.54
CA PRO A 24 -3.55 3.11 6.82
C PRO A 24 -3.76 3.96 5.54
N ASP A 25 -3.37 5.23 5.55
CA ASP A 25 -3.52 6.10 4.38
C ASP A 25 -2.54 5.78 3.26
N CYS A 26 -1.25 5.66 3.58
CA CYS A 26 -0.23 5.28 2.59
C CYS A 26 -0.49 3.87 2.04
N ARG A 27 -0.92 2.94 2.91
CA ARG A 27 -1.33 1.59 2.49
C ARG A 27 -2.47 1.65 1.47
N LYS A 28 -3.54 2.41 1.76
CA LYS A 28 -4.67 2.57 0.82
C LYS A 28 -4.22 3.14 -0.52
N ARG A 29 -3.37 4.17 -0.53
CA ARG A 29 -2.85 4.78 -1.77
C ARG A 29 -2.03 3.78 -2.60
N ILE A 30 -1.10 3.08 -1.97
CA ILE A 30 -0.22 2.10 -2.65
C ILE A 30 -1.05 0.94 -3.21
N THR A 31 -1.97 0.37 -2.43
CA THR A 31 -2.81 -0.74 -2.89
C THR A 31 -3.66 -0.34 -4.09
N ARG A 32 -4.25 0.87 -4.09
CA ARG A 32 -5.01 1.37 -5.25
C ARG A 32 -4.12 1.51 -6.49
N ARG A 33 -2.92 2.07 -6.35
CA ARG A 33 -1.96 2.21 -7.46
C ARG A 33 -1.57 0.85 -8.04
N GLN A 34 -1.21 -0.11 -7.18
CA GLN A 34 -0.85 -1.46 -7.61
C GLN A 34 -2.01 -2.20 -8.28
N ALA A 35 -3.24 -2.03 -7.79
CA ALA A 35 -4.43 -2.62 -8.41
C ALA A 35 -4.69 -2.02 -9.80
N ALA A 36 -4.57 -0.71 -9.95
CA ALA A 36 -4.68 -0.02 -11.24
C ALA A 36 -3.60 -0.48 -12.22
N GLU A 37 -2.35 -0.60 -11.78
CA GLU A 37 -1.25 -1.12 -12.60
C GLU A 37 -1.47 -2.58 -13.02
N ARG A 38 -1.95 -3.43 -12.10
CA ARG A 38 -2.34 -4.81 -12.43
C ARG A 38 -3.43 -4.86 -13.50
N MET A 39 -4.46 -4.03 -13.39
CA MET A 39 -5.53 -3.97 -14.40
C MET A 39 -5.02 -3.45 -15.76
N ARG A 40 -4.16 -2.42 -15.76
CA ARG A 40 -3.53 -1.92 -17.00
C ARG A 40 -2.72 -3.00 -17.71
N LYS A 41 -1.85 -3.70 -16.99
CA LYS A 41 -1.06 -4.83 -17.54
C LYS A 41 -1.96 -5.94 -18.08
N ARG A 42 -3.03 -6.30 -17.34
CA ARG A 42 -3.99 -7.32 -17.79
C ARG A 42 -4.70 -6.91 -19.08
N ARG A 43 -5.15 -5.65 -19.20
CA ARG A 43 -5.79 -5.14 -20.42
C ARG A 43 -4.83 -5.12 -21.61
N ALA A 44 -3.59 -4.69 -21.40
CA ALA A 44 -2.55 -4.66 -22.44
C ALA A 44 -2.22 -6.08 -22.97
N LEU A 45 -2.25 -7.09 -22.12
CA LEU A 45 -2.09 -8.49 -22.53
C LEU A 45 -3.26 -9.02 -23.38
N VAL A 46 -4.48 -8.52 -23.15
CA VAL A 46 -5.69 -8.93 -23.88
C VAL A 46 -5.83 -8.21 -25.23
N THR A 47 -5.24 -7.02 -25.37
CA THR A 47 -5.27 -6.23 -26.62
C THR A 47 -4.09 -6.54 -27.56
N ARG A 48 -3.34 -7.61 -27.30
CA ARG A 48 -2.21 -8.08 -28.12
C ARG A 48 -2.61 -9.26 -29.00
#